data_AF-A0A1Z9B9J7-F1
#
_entry.id   AF-A0A1Z9B9J7-F1
#
_cell.length_a   1.000
_cell.length_b   1.000
_cell.length_c   1.000
_cell.angle_alpha   90.00
_cell.angle_beta   90.00
_cell.angle_gamma   90.00
#
_symmetry.space_group_name_H-M   'P 1'
#
loop_
_entity.id
_entity.type
_entity.pdbx_description
1 polymer ?
#
loop_
_entity_poly.entity_id
_entity_poly.type
_entity_poly.pdbx_seq_one_letter_code
_entity_poly.pdbx_strand_id
1 'polypeptide(L)'
;MLFEFKNLKIVWPIKILIMVSLFVFGVQVESKTETKDWLKDKEVVKFISHMHKNHKFSLKYLESNFKKLEYQKDAFKLINPPAKEKKKKIKSWQDYKNRFVTK
;
A
#
# COMPACT_ATOMS: atom_id res chain seq x y z
N MET A 1 47.37 15.39 -22.05
CA MET A 1 47.14 13.95 -22.28
C MET A 1 45.66 13.70 -22.04
N LEU A 2 44.83 13.97 -23.05
CA LEU A 2 43.37 13.86 -22.99
C LEU A 2 42.99 12.57 -23.72
N PHE A 3 42.36 11.64 -23.00
CA PHE A 3 41.83 10.40 -23.56
C PHE A 3 40.65 10.75 -24.48
N GLU A 4 40.86 10.67 -25.80
CA GLU A 4 39.77 10.71 -26.77
C GLU A 4 39.06 9.35 -26.80
N PHE A 5 37.84 9.28 -26.24
CA PHE A 5 36.91 8.20 -26.54
C PHE A 5 36.29 8.43 -27.92
N LYS A 6 37.06 8.16 -28.98
CA LYS A 6 36.52 8.00 -30.33
C LYS A 6 35.91 6.60 -30.46
N ASN A 7 34.64 6.58 -30.86
CA ASN A 7 33.84 5.42 -31.27
C ASN A 7 33.23 4.54 -30.16
N LEU A 8 32.08 4.98 -29.65
CA LEU A 8 31.04 4.08 -29.14
C LEU A 8 29.78 4.22 -30.00
N LYS A 9 29.76 3.53 -31.16
CA LYS A 9 28.53 3.23 -31.92
C LYS A 9 27.69 2.16 -31.21
N ILE A 10 27.51 2.29 -29.89
CA ILE A 10 26.74 1.37 -29.07
C ILE A 10 25.69 2.19 -28.35
N VAL A 11 24.56 2.47 -28.99
CA VAL A 11 23.56 3.27 -28.27
C VAL A 11 22.10 2.99 -28.56
N TRP A 12 21.75 2.09 -29.49
CA TRP A 12 20.33 1.72 -29.65
C TRP A 12 19.91 0.52 -28.80
N PRO A 13 20.59 -0.65 -28.87
CA PRO A 13 20.21 -1.80 -28.05
C PRO A 13 20.44 -1.56 -26.55
N ILE A 14 21.48 -0.80 -26.17
CA ILE A 14 21.72 -0.42 -24.77
C ILE A 14 20.64 0.54 -24.25
N LYS A 15 20.20 1.51 -25.06
CA LYS A 15 19.10 2.41 -24.66
C LYS A 15 17.79 1.64 -24.47
N ILE A 16 17.51 0.67 -25.34
CA ILE A 16 16.33 -0.21 -25.21
C ILE A 16 16.46 -1.06 -23.94
N LEU A 17 17.63 -1.62 -23.66
CA LEU A 17 17.87 -2.41 -22.46
C LEU A 17 17.67 -1.60 -21.16
N ILE A 18 18.14 -0.35 -21.13
CA ILE A 18 17.94 0.59 -20.00
C ILE A 18 16.46 0.98 -19.87
N MET A 19 15.75 1.19 -20.97
CA MET A 19 14.32 1.52 -20.92
C MET A 19 13.48 0.34 -20.44
N VAL A 20 13.80 -0.88 -20.88
CA VAL A 20 13.14 -2.11 -20.44
C VAL A 20 13.45 -2.40 -18.97
N SER A 21 14.68 -2.18 -18.51
CA SER A 21 14.99 -2.36 -17.08
C SER A 21 14.25 -1.34 -16.21
N LEU A 22 14.19 -0.07 -16.60
CA LEU A 22 13.41 0.95 -15.89
C LEU A 22 11.89 0.66 -15.90
N PHE A 23 11.36 0.05 -16.98
CA PHE A 23 9.96 -0.36 -17.04
C PHE A 23 9.68 -1.56 -16.13
N VAL A 24 10.51 -2.62 -16.18
CA VAL A 24 10.34 -3.83 -15.36
C VAL A 24 10.48 -3.54 -13.85
N PHE A 25 11.41 -2.67 -13.45
CA PHE A 25 11.52 -2.22 -12.06
C PHE A 25 10.45 -1.18 -11.67
N GLY A 26 9.93 -0.41 -12.63
CA GLY A 26 8.94 0.64 -12.40
C GLY A 26 7.49 0.14 -12.21
N VAL A 27 7.16 -1.08 -12.66
CA VAL A 27 5.80 -1.65 -12.52
C VAL A 27 5.66 -2.60 -11.33
N GLN A 28 6.61 -2.64 -10.40
CA GLN A 28 6.30 -3.10 -9.05
C GLN A 28 5.48 -2.01 -8.35
N VAL A 29 4.20 -1.92 -8.73
CA VAL A 29 3.15 -1.44 -7.84
C VAL A 29 3.08 -2.48 -6.73
N GLU A 30 4.03 -2.40 -5.80
CA GLU A 30 3.96 -3.07 -4.52
C GLU A 30 2.67 -2.56 -3.88
N SER A 31 1.60 -3.35 -3.93
CA SER A 31 0.58 -3.24 -2.92
C SER A 31 1.31 -3.45 -1.59
N LYS A 32 1.46 -2.38 -0.81
CA LYS A 32 2.28 -2.32 0.41
C LYS A 32 1.60 -3.08 1.55
N THR A 33 1.34 -4.36 1.36
CA THR A 33 0.91 -5.28 2.41
C THR A 33 2.15 -5.60 3.24
N GLU A 34 2.32 -4.87 4.34
CA GLU A 34 3.36 -5.16 5.31
C GLU A 34 2.94 -6.37 6.15
N THR A 35 3.81 -7.37 6.27
CA THR A 35 3.62 -8.47 7.22
C THR A 35 3.80 -7.93 8.63
N LYS A 36 2.68 -7.66 9.31
CA LYS A 36 2.65 -7.23 10.71
C LYS A 36 2.43 -8.45 11.61
N ASP A 37 3.27 -8.60 12.62
CA ASP A 37 3.07 -9.60 13.66
C ASP A 37 1.98 -9.13 14.65
N TRP A 38 0.73 -9.41 14.29
CA TRP A 38 -0.45 -8.97 15.05
C TRP A 38 -0.47 -9.49 16.49
N LEU A 39 0.20 -10.61 16.79
CA LEU A 39 0.19 -11.17 18.14
C LEU A 39 1.12 -10.41 19.11
N LYS A 40 1.98 -9.53 18.60
CA LYS A 40 2.78 -8.60 19.43
C LYS A 40 2.07 -7.28 19.68
N ASP A 41 0.98 -7.00 18.97
CA ASP A 41 0.23 -5.76 19.11
C ASP A 41 -0.60 -5.80 20.41
N LYS A 42 -0.40 -4.80 21.28
CA LYS A 42 -1.04 -4.74 22.60
C LYS A 42 -2.57 -4.74 22.52
N GLU A 43 -3.12 -4.06 21.51
CA GLU A 43 -4.57 -3.96 21.33
C GLU A 43 -5.15 -5.28 20.82
N VAL A 44 -4.44 -5.97 19.92
CA VAL A 44 -4.84 -7.31 19.47
C VAL A 44 -4.81 -8.31 20.63
N VAL A 45 -3.77 -8.31 21.45
CA VAL A 45 -3.69 -9.19 22.63
C VAL A 45 -4.84 -8.92 23.60
N LYS A 46 -5.14 -7.64 23.84
CA LYS A 46 -6.27 -7.22 24.68
C LYS A 46 -7.61 -7.68 24.09
N PHE A 47 -7.79 -7.54 22.79
CA PHE A 47 -8.97 -8.00 22.07
C PHE A 47 -9.15 -9.53 22.16
N ILE A 48 -8.10 -10.31 21.87
CA ILE A 48 -8.13 -11.77 21.97
C ILE A 48 -8.50 -12.20 23.39
N SER A 49 -7.90 -11.58 24.41
CA SER A 49 -8.21 -11.83 25.82
C SER A 49 -9.68 -11.54 26.14
N HIS A 50 -10.22 -10.41 25.65
CA HIS A 50 -11.64 -10.06 25.82
C HIS A 50 -12.57 -11.09 25.16
N MET A 51 -12.29 -11.48 23.92
CA MET A 51 -13.11 -12.44 23.18
C MET A 51 -13.09 -13.83 23.81
N HIS A 52 -11.93 -14.26 24.32
CA HIS A 52 -11.81 -15.53 25.02
C HIS A 52 -12.59 -15.52 26.33
N LYS A 53 -12.42 -14.48 27.16
CA LYS A 53 -13.05 -14.40 28.49
C LYS A 53 -14.55 -14.20 28.44
N ASN A 54 -15.02 -13.29 27.59
CA ASN A 54 -16.41 -12.84 27.61
C ASN A 54 -17.30 -13.59 26.63
N HIS A 55 -16.71 -14.09 25.55
CA HIS A 55 -17.45 -14.71 24.45
C HIS A 55 -17.04 -16.16 24.20
N LYS A 56 -16.19 -16.74 25.06
CA LYS A 56 -15.77 -18.15 25.05
C LYS A 56 -15.17 -18.62 23.71
N PHE A 57 -14.60 -17.70 22.92
CA PHE A 57 -13.88 -18.08 21.71
C PHE A 57 -12.61 -18.86 22.08
N SER A 58 -12.27 -19.84 21.26
CA SER A 58 -11.01 -20.58 21.41
C SER A 58 -9.82 -19.66 21.15
N LEU A 59 -8.87 -19.64 22.09
CA LEU A 59 -7.68 -18.81 21.99
C LEU A 59 -6.82 -19.21 20.77
N LYS A 60 -6.63 -20.51 20.56
CA LYS A 60 -5.93 -21.06 19.38
C LYS A 60 -6.60 -20.66 18.06
N TYR A 61 -7.93 -20.62 18.04
CA TYR A 61 -8.68 -20.19 16.86
C TYR A 61 -8.45 -18.70 16.56
N LEU A 62 -8.57 -17.84 17.58
CA LEU A 62 -8.35 -16.40 17.42
C LEU A 62 -6.93 -16.09 16.96
N GLU A 63 -5.92 -16.67 17.63
CA GLU A 63 -4.52 -16.48 17.25
C GLU A 63 -4.24 -16.94 15.82
N SER A 64 -4.80 -18.08 15.39
CA SER A 64 -4.63 -18.58 14.02
C SER A 64 -5.25 -17.63 12.99
N ASN A 65 -6.38 -17.00 13.30
CA ASN A 65 -6.98 -16.00 12.42
C ASN A 65 -6.10 -14.75 12.33
N PHE A 66 -5.65 -14.20 13.47
CA PHE A 66 -4.80 -13.01 13.49
C PHE A 66 -3.44 -13.23 12.80
N LYS A 67 -2.86 -14.43 12.86
CA LYS A 67 -1.63 -14.77 12.10
C LYS A 67 -1.79 -14.69 10.58
N LYS A 68 -3.01 -14.85 10.06
CA LYS A 68 -3.31 -14.81 8.63
C LYS A 68 -3.70 -13.41 8.13
N LEU A 69 -3.83 -12.44 9.03
CA LEU A 69 -4.26 -11.10 8.65
C LEU A 69 -3.09 -10.30 8.06
N GLU A 70 -3.38 -9.62 6.96
CA GLU A 70 -2.45 -8.69 6.34
C GLU A 70 -2.76 -7.26 6.74
N TYR A 71 -1.72 -6.44 6.91
CA TYR A 71 -1.91 -5.03 7.19
C TYR A 71 -2.22 -4.26 5.91
N GLN A 72 -3.48 -3.82 5.80
CA GLN A 72 -3.97 -3.01 4.69
C GLN A 72 -3.65 -1.53 4.90
N LYS A 73 -2.41 -1.15 4.61
CA LYS A 73 -1.88 0.21 4.82
C LYS A 73 -2.70 1.29 4.11
N ASP A 74 -3.20 1.00 2.90
CA ASP A 74 -3.98 1.98 2.13
C ASP A 74 -5.40 2.15 2.69
N ALA A 75 -6.03 1.08 3.17
CA ALA A 75 -7.29 1.19 3.91
C ALA A 75 -7.13 2.06 5.17
N PHE A 76 -6.03 1.89 5.92
CA PHE A 76 -5.74 2.74 7.07
C PHE A 76 -5.59 4.22 6.69
N LYS A 77 -4.92 4.53 5.56
CA LYS A 77 -4.80 5.91 5.06
C LYS A 77 -6.15 6.50 4.62
N LEU A 78 -7.05 5.69 4.06
CA LEU A 78 -8.38 6.17 3.66
C LEU A 78 -9.23 6.59 4.87
N ILE A 79 -9.15 5.84 5.97
CA ILE A 79 -9.86 6.15 7.22
C ILE A 79 -9.18 7.29 7.98
N ASN A 80 -7.84 7.32 7.95
CA ASN A 80 -7.02 8.34 8.59
C ASN A 80 -6.24 9.14 7.55
N PRO A 81 -6.92 9.93 6.71
CA PRO A 81 -6.25 10.68 5.66
C PRO A 81 -5.26 11.67 6.30
N PRO A 82 -4.07 11.85 5.72
CA PRO A 82 -3.10 12.80 6.24
C PRO A 82 -3.69 14.22 6.25
N ALA A 83 -3.25 15.07 7.18
CA ALA A 83 -3.84 16.40 7.38
C ALA A 83 -3.88 17.28 6.12
N LYS A 84 -2.94 17.05 5.18
CA LYS A 84 -2.92 17.71 3.87
C LYS A 84 -4.11 17.30 2.98
N GLU A 85 -4.53 16.04 3.06
CA GLU A 85 -5.65 15.50 2.29
C GLU A 85 -7.02 15.72 2.96
N LYS A 86 -7.05 15.90 4.28
CA LYS A 86 -8.26 16.33 5.01
C LYS A 86 -8.79 17.68 4.51
N LYS A 87 -7.91 18.52 3.95
CA LYS A 87 -8.25 19.84 3.40
C LYS A 87 -8.74 19.81 1.94
N LYS A 88 -9.09 18.64 1.39
CA LYS A 88 -9.68 18.56 0.03
C LYS A 88 -10.83 19.58 -0.06
N LYS A 89 -10.72 20.50 -1.03
CA LYS A 89 -11.70 21.58 -1.25
C LYS A 89 -13.10 20.96 -1.29
N ILE A 90 -14.02 21.52 -0.51
CA ILE A 90 -15.44 21.20 -0.60
C ILE A 90 -15.83 21.40 -2.06
N LYS A 91 -16.23 20.31 -2.72
CA LYS A 91 -16.70 20.39 -4.11
C LYS A 91 -18.02 21.13 -4.14
N SER A 92 -18.28 21.86 -5.23
CA SER A 92 -19.60 22.48 -5.40
C SER A 92 -20.69 21.42 -5.39
N TRP A 93 -21.91 21.78 -5.02
CA TRP A 93 -23.05 20.86 -5.09
C TRP A 93 -23.21 20.25 -6.49
N GLN A 94 -22.99 21.05 -7.53
CA GLN A 94 -23.06 20.59 -8.92
C GLN A 94 -22.02 19.51 -9.22
N ASP A 95 -20.78 19.67 -8.75
CA ASP A 95 -19.71 18.69 -8.93
C ASP A 95 -19.97 17.37 -8.19
N TYR A 96 -20.70 17.42 -7.08
CA TYR A 96 -21.11 16.21 -6.35
C TYR A 96 -22.26 15.51 -7.07
N LYS A 97 -23.30 16.25 -7.47
CA LYS A 97 -24.47 15.75 -8.21
C LYS A 97 -24.06 15.02 -9.49
N ASN A 98 -23.15 15.61 -10.26
CA ASN A 98 -22.68 15.07 -11.54
C ASN A 98 -21.95 13.71 -11.41
N ARG A 99 -21.56 13.26 -10.20
CA ARG A 99 -20.98 11.91 -10.01
C ARG A 99 -22.03 10.80 -10.03
N PHE A 100 -23.28 11.12 -9.73
CA PHE A 100 -24.35 10.14 -9.54
C PHE A 100 -25.45 10.28 -10.58
N VAL A 101 -25.67 11.48 -11.09
CA VAL A 101 -26.70 11.77 -12.11
C VAL A 101 -25.99 12.07 -13.43
N THR A 102 -25.79 11.02 -14.23
CA THR A 102 -25.26 11.10 -15.60
C THR A 102 -26.37 10.76 -16.61
N LYS A 103 -26.26 11.31 -17.83
CA LYS A 103 -27.16 10.96 -18.94
C LYS A 103 -26.76 9.65 -19.59
#